data_AF-A0A9P8P2S6-F1
#
_entry.id   AF-A0A9P8P2S6-F1
#
_cell.length_a   1.000
_cell.length_b   1.000
_cell.length_c   1.000
_cell.angle_alpha   90.00
_cell.angle_beta   90.00
_cell.angle_gamma   90.00
#
_symmetry.space_group_name_H-M   'P 1'
#
loop_
_entity.id
_entity.type
_entity.pdbx_description
1 polymer ?
#
loop_
_entity_poly.entity_id
_entity_poly.type
_entity_poly.pdbx_seq_one_letter_code
_entity_poly.pdbx_strand_id
1 'polypeptide(L)'
;MYRSLKGSSIKAESKRKFYESTTENTVPGLPTQALPTEQTAAQGLEKPKVDFLQENIKNARLQLIEYLDLAKEKYVEQSEQYYKVERQVTDTLSSLHDKREELFPNSLYVLTGFLTGVVFTRRSNILVRATVPLVCGVTAFRVFLPSTFANVSSWFDLYQKKTQPDLWTKKQELYNKAGKLIEDTDKATTETEAVVTNYLEDLKKKVGTYAGLNVEQKVSEKKK
;
A
#
# COMPACT_ATOMS: atom_id res chain seq x y z
N MET A 1 43.79 80.13 47.59
CA MET A 1 43.24 80.05 46.23
C MET A 1 44.21 80.78 45.30
N TYR A 2 44.89 80.24 44.29
CA TYR A 2 44.84 78.96 43.56
C TYR A 2 46.27 78.54 43.17
N ARG A 3 46.48 77.23 43.06
CA ARG A 3 47.75 76.54 42.77
C ARG A 3 47.84 76.31 41.25
N SER A 4 48.81 76.91 40.57
CA SER A 4 49.06 76.70 39.14
C SER A 4 49.94 75.46 38.94
N LEU A 5 49.40 74.43 38.28
CA LEU A 5 50.07 73.16 38.02
C LEU A 5 50.68 73.14 36.61
N LYS A 6 51.97 72.76 36.56
CA LYS A 6 52.78 72.50 35.36
C LYS A 6 52.06 71.59 34.36
N GLY A 7 52.09 71.97 33.09
CA GLY A 7 51.77 71.10 31.96
C GLY A 7 52.91 70.12 31.66
N SER A 8 52.57 68.85 31.50
CA SER A 8 53.41 67.82 30.89
C SER A 8 52.81 67.40 29.54
N SER A 9 53.69 67.33 28.54
CA SER A 9 53.39 67.10 27.12
C SER A 9 52.79 65.72 26.87
N ILE A 10 51.63 65.67 26.20
CA ILE A 10 50.96 64.45 25.76
C ILE A 10 51.65 63.95 24.49
N LYS A 11 52.30 62.78 24.53
CA LYS A 11 52.74 62.08 23.33
C LYS A 11 51.55 61.36 22.70
N ALA A 12 51.26 61.66 21.43
CA ALA A 12 50.24 60.97 20.66
C ALA A 12 50.77 59.59 20.23
N GLU A 13 50.26 58.52 20.84
CA GLU A 13 50.50 57.17 20.32
C GLU A 13 49.69 56.96 19.03
N SER A 14 50.41 56.56 17.99
CA SER A 14 49.88 56.30 16.66
C SER A 14 49.14 54.95 16.64
N LYS A 15 47.82 55.04 16.57
CA LYS A 15 46.83 53.99 16.23
C LYS A 15 46.57 52.94 17.32
N ARG A 16 45.32 52.94 17.82
CA ARG A 16 44.78 51.90 18.69
C ARG A 16 44.72 50.56 17.94
N LYS A 17 45.42 49.56 18.44
CA LYS A 17 45.37 48.19 17.92
C LYS A 17 44.15 47.45 18.49
N PHE A 18 43.01 47.61 17.84
CA PHE A 18 41.75 46.98 18.26
C PHE A 18 41.59 45.50 17.83
N TYR A 19 42.47 44.98 16.98
CA TYR A 19 42.29 43.67 16.33
C TYR A 19 43.51 42.73 16.39
N GLU A 20 44.40 42.87 17.37
CA GLU A 20 45.56 41.97 17.52
C GLU A 20 45.34 40.81 18.51
N SER A 21 44.12 40.57 18.98
CA SER A 21 43.82 39.45 19.89
C SER A 21 42.60 38.65 19.41
N THR A 22 42.73 37.97 18.26
CA THR A 22 41.98 36.75 17.88
C THR A 22 42.14 36.47 16.39
N THR A 23 43.30 35.93 15.99
CA THR A 23 43.38 35.12 14.78
C THR A 23 43.95 33.75 15.12
N GLU A 24 43.24 33.04 15.99
CA GLU A 24 43.26 31.58 15.95
C GLU A 24 42.17 31.17 14.98
N ASN A 25 42.56 30.81 13.76
CA ASN A 25 41.70 30.07 12.83
C ASN A 25 41.34 28.74 13.48
N THR A 26 40.26 28.72 14.24
CA THR A 26 39.70 27.51 14.82
C THR A 26 38.80 26.85 13.78
N VAL A 27 39.40 25.97 12.98
CA VAL A 27 38.66 24.88 12.34
C VAL A 27 38.22 23.93 13.47
N PRO A 28 36.93 23.61 13.61
CA PRO A 28 36.47 22.73 14.69
C PRO A 28 37.00 21.30 14.46
N GLY A 29 37.87 20.80 15.34
CA GLY A 29 38.25 19.38 15.35
C GLY A 29 39.70 18.99 15.68
N LEU A 30 40.62 19.91 16.00
CA LEU A 30 41.99 19.54 16.45
C LEU A 30 42.22 19.89 17.94
N PRO A 31 42.94 19.05 18.71
CA PRO A 31 43.20 19.31 20.12
C PRO A 31 44.12 20.52 20.30
N THR A 32 43.65 21.51 21.05
CA THR A 32 44.42 22.66 21.54
C THR A 32 45.60 22.17 22.38
N GLN A 33 46.80 22.68 22.10
CA GLN A 33 48.01 22.41 22.87
C GLN A 33 47.82 22.76 24.34
N ALA A 34 48.24 21.84 25.22
CA ALA A 34 48.25 22.02 26.66
C ALA A 34 49.28 23.08 27.08
N LEU A 35 48.87 23.90 28.06
CA LEU A 35 49.71 24.85 28.79
C LEU A 35 50.86 24.12 29.55
N PRO A 36 51.99 24.81 29.85
CA PRO A 36 53.15 24.18 30.46
C PRO A 36 52.85 23.68 31.88
N THR A 37 53.18 22.42 32.10
CA THR A 37 53.16 21.72 33.38
C THR A 37 54.21 22.32 34.34
N GLU A 38 53.79 23.00 35.40
CA GLU A 38 54.60 23.09 36.62
C GLU A 38 54.30 21.88 37.50
N GLN A 39 55.22 20.90 37.48
CA GLN A 39 55.26 19.82 38.44
C GLN A 39 55.89 20.34 39.73
N THR A 40 55.08 20.54 40.78
CA THR A 40 55.60 20.67 42.15
C THR A 40 55.10 19.52 43.00
N ALA A 41 56.06 18.67 43.35
CA ALA A 41 56.21 17.90 44.58
C ALA A 41 55.05 16.99 45.06
N ALA A 42 55.38 15.70 45.11
CA ALA A 42 54.66 14.65 45.79
C ALA A 42 54.48 14.92 47.29
N GLN A 43 53.24 14.95 47.77
CA GLN A 43 52.87 14.63 49.16
C GLN A 43 51.53 13.89 49.16
N GLY A 44 51.53 12.72 49.82
CA GLY A 44 50.42 11.77 49.79
C GLY A 44 49.12 12.35 50.35
N LEU A 45 48.04 12.15 49.61
CA LEU A 45 46.66 12.33 50.02
C LEU A 45 45.84 11.27 49.26
N GLU A 46 44.93 10.62 49.99
CA GLU A 46 43.97 9.59 49.57
C GLU A 46 43.72 9.45 48.05
N LYS A 47 43.71 8.20 47.59
CA LYS A 47 43.20 7.79 46.27
C LYS A 47 41.90 8.57 45.97
N PRO A 48 41.91 9.45 44.97
CA PRO A 48 40.91 10.49 44.90
C PRO A 48 39.57 9.89 44.48
N LYS A 49 38.50 10.40 45.10
CA LYS A 49 37.07 10.22 44.75
C LYS A 49 36.76 10.32 43.23
N VAL A 50 37.68 10.70 42.38
CA VAL A 50 37.45 10.78 40.92
C VAL A 50 37.41 9.40 40.27
N ASP A 51 38.11 8.40 40.84
CA ASP A 51 38.16 7.05 40.28
C ASP A 51 36.79 6.36 40.28
N PHE A 52 36.01 6.51 41.37
CA PHE A 52 34.67 5.90 41.47
C PHE A 52 33.65 6.55 40.52
N LEU A 53 33.74 7.87 40.31
CA LEU A 53 32.88 8.58 39.36
C LEU A 53 33.19 8.14 37.93
N GLN A 54 34.48 8.06 37.60
CA GLN A 54 34.94 7.67 36.29
C GLN A 54 34.52 6.24 35.95
N GLU A 55 34.60 5.32 36.91
CA GLU A 55 34.14 3.94 36.74
C GLU A 55 32.62 3.86 36.54
N ASN A 56 31.83 4.61 37.32
CA ASN A 56 30.37 4.63 37.18
C ASN A 56 29.92 5.23 35.84
N ILE A 57 30.53 6.33 35.39
CA ILE A 57 30.22 6.95 34.09
C ILE A 57 30.62 6.01 32.95
N LYS A 58 31.76 5.32 33.07
CA LYS A 58 32.19 4.31 32.10
C LYS A 58 31.20 3.16 32.02
N ASN A 59 30.78 2.61 33.15
CA ASN A 59 29.82 1.51 33.20
C ASN A 59 28.45 1.93 32.64
N ALA A 60 27.96 3.12 33.00
CA ALA A 60 26.73 3.67 32.45
C ALA A 60 26.82 3.85 30.93
N ARG A 61 27.95 4.34 30.42
CA ARG A 61 28.16 4.49 28.97
C ARG A 61 28.18 3.14 28.27
N LEU A 62 28.86 2.14 28.82
CA LEU A 62 28.93 0.80 28.24
C LEU A 62 27.54 0.14 28.18
N GLN A 63 26.75 0.24 29.26
CA GLN A 63 25.39 -0.26 29.30
C GLN A 63 24.50 0.45 28.27
N LEU A 64 24.61 1.77 28.14
CA LEU A 64 23.85 2.51 27.13
C LEU A 64 24.22 2.10 25.71
N ILE A 65 25.51 1.88 25.43
CA ILE A 65 25.96 1.40 24.12
C ILE A 65 25.40 0.01 23.85
N GLU A 66 25.45 -0.90 24.82
CA GLU A 66 24.92 -2.26 24.69
C GLU A 66 23.40 -2.24 24.41
N TYR A 67 22.62 -1.45 25.14
CA TYR A 67 21.19 -1.30 24.88
C TYR A 67 20.89 -0.68 23.51
N LEU A 68 21.69 0.30 23.08
CA LEU A 68 21.54 0.92 21.75
C LEU A 68 21.84 -0.10 20.65
N ASP A 69 22.91 -0.89 20.80
CA ASP A 69 23.28 -1.91 19.82
C ASP A 69 22.21 -3.00 19.73
N LEU A 70 21.66 -3.47 20.85
CA LEU A 70 20.53 -4.41 20.86
C LEU A 70 19.28 -3.84 20.20
N ALA A 71 18.94 -2.58 20.48
CA ALA A 71 17.79 -1.92 19.87
C ALA A 71 17.98 -1.75 18.36
N LYS A 72 19.20 -1.39 17.93
CA LYS A 72 19.56 -1.27 16.52
C LYS A 72 19.48 -2.61 15.81
N GLU A 73 19.99 -3.69 16.41
CA GLU A 73 19.93 -5.04 15.84
C GLU A 73 18.48 -5.49 15.66
N LYS A 74 17.62 -5.29 16.66
CA LYS A 74 16.19 -5.61 16.57
C LYS A 74 15.47 -4.81 15.49
N TYR A 75 15.78 -3.52 15.36
CA TYR A 75 15.22 -2.67 14.33
C TYR A 75 15.67 -3.14 12.93
N VAL A 76 16.96 -3.43 12.76
CA VAL A 76 17.50 -3.94 11.50
C VAL A 76 16.86 -5.28 11.15
N GLU A 77 16.78 -6.22 12.09
CA GLU A 77 16.13 -7.53 11.90
C GLU A 77 14.67 -7.39 11.43
N GLN A 78 13.89 -6.53 12.10
CA GLN A 78 12.49 -6.28 11.71
C GLN A 78 12.40 -5.61 10.32
N SER A 79 13.27 -4.65 10.05
CA SER A 79 13.31 -3.98 8.75
C SER A 79 13.68 -4.95 7.63
N GLU A 80 14.62 -5.88 7.86
CA GLU A 80 15.00 -6.89 6.89
C GLU A 80 13.87 -7.86 6.61
N GLN A 81 13.12 -8.28 7.63
CA GLN A 81 11.93 -9.13 7.45
C GLN A 81 10.88 -8.39 6.62
N TYR A 82 10.62 -7.12 6.92
CA TYR A 82 9.70 -6.30 6.17
C TYR A 82 10.14 -6.14 4.71
N TYR A 83 11.39 -5.76 4.44
CA TYR A 83 11.93 -5.62 3.09
C TYR A 83 11.96 -6.94 2.32
N LYS A 84 12.17 -8.09 2.99
CA LYS A 84 12.08 -9.41 2.36
C LYS A 84 10.66 -9.69 1.89
N VAL A 85 9.66 -9.39 2.72
CA VAL A 85 8.25 -9.54 2.36
C VAL A 85 7.89 -8.57 1.22
N GLU A 86 8.30 -7.31 1.31
CA GLU A 86 8.07 -6.33 0.24
C GLU A 86 8.69 -6.77 -1.09
N ARG A 87 9.93 -7.26 -1.08
CA ARG A 87 10.58 -7.79 -2.28
C ARG A 87 9.85 -8.99 -2.83
N GLN A 88 9.46 -9.95 -2.01
CA GLN A 88 8.69 -11.11 -2.46
C GLN A 88 7.35 -10.70 -3.09
N VAL A 89 6.65 -9.73 -2.50
CA VAL A 89 5.40 -9.19 -3.05
C VAL A 89 5.67 -8.44 -4.35
N THR A 90 6.72 -7.63 -4.40
CA THR A 90 7.08 -6.84 -5.59
C THR A 90 7.54 -7.74 -6.73
N ASP A 91 8.32 -8.78 -6.45
CA ASP A 91 8.79 -9.77 -7.43
C ASP A 91 7.61 -10.59 -7.95
N THR A 92 6.70 -11.01 -7.06
CA THR A 92 5.47 -11.71 -7.45
C THR A 92 4.58 -10.81 -8.29
N LEU A 93 4.35 -9.56 -7.86
CA LEU A 93 3.54 -8.59 -8.58
C LEU A 93 4.14 -8.26 -9.94
N SER A 94 5.46 -8.03 -10.01
CA SER A 94 6.21 -7.78 -11.24
C SER A 94 6.13 -8.98 -12.19
N SER A 95 6.19 -10.21 -11.66
CA SER A 95 6.05 -11.42 -12.47
C SER A 95 4.63 -11.66 -12.97
N LEU A 96 3.61 -11.14 -12.29
CA LEU A 96 2.19 -11.38 -12.58
C LEU A 96 1.54 -10.26 -13.39
N HIS A 97 2.14 -9.07 -13.35
CA HIS A 97 1.70 -7.89 -14.06
C HIS A 97 2.26 -7.83 -15.49
N ASP A 98 1.40 -7.57 -16.47
CA ASP A 98 1.79 -7.31 -17.86
C ASP A 98 2.19 -5.84 -18.03
N LYS A 99 3.42 -5.56 -18.50
CA LYS A 99 4.02 -4.20 -18.65
C LYS A 99 3.16 -3.16 -19.39
N ARG A 100 2.07 -3.60 -20.02
CA ARG A 100 1.11 -2.79 -20.77
C ARG A 100 0.03 -2.13 -19.89
N GLU A 101 -0.17 -2.57 -18.64
CA GLU A 101 -1.15 -1.95 -17.71
C GLU A 101 -0.48 -0.93 -16.76
N GLU A 102 -1.06 0.25 -16.56
CA GLU A 102 -0.54 1.18 -15.56
C GLU A 102 -1.11 0.86 -14.18
N LEU A 103 -0.32 0.20 -13.32
CA LEU A 103 -0.78 -0.25 -12.00
C LEU A 103 -1.21 0.88 -11.06
N PHE A 104 -0.49 2.00 -11.06
CA PHE A 104 -0.73 3.10 -10.12
C PHE A 104 -2.12 3.76 -10.30
N PRO A 105 -2.51 4.25 -11.49
CA PRO A 105 -3.84 4.84 -11.67
C PRO A 105 -4.95 3.78 -11.57
N ASN A 106 -4.75 2.58 -12.13
CA ASN A 106 -5.79 1.56 -12.15
C ASN A 106 -6.07 0.97 -10.76
N SER A 107 -5.04 0.75 -9.94
CA SER A 107 -5.24 0.29 -8.55
C SER A 107 -5.99 1.32 -7.70
N LEU A 108 -5.76 2.61 -7.91
CA LEU A 108 -6.53 3.70 -7.32
C LEU A 108 -8.01 3.65 -7.74
N TYR A 109 -8.31 3.36 -9.00
CA TYR A 109 -9.69 3.17 -9.45
C TYR A 109 -10.38 1.97 -8.80
N VAL A 110 -9.66 0.87 -8.60
CA VAL A 110 -10.18 -0.29 -7.86
C VAL A 110 -10.47 0.07 -6.40
N LEU A 111 -9.55 0.78 -5.76
CA LEU A 111 -9.67 1.19 -4.36
C LEU A 111 -10.85 2.16 -4.16
N THR A 112 -11.02 3.12 -5.08
CA THR A 112 -12.16 4.04 -5.07
C THR A 112 -13.48 3.34 -5.34
N GLY A 113 -13.51 2.34 -6.23
CA GLY A 113 -14.69 1.47 -6.44
C GLY A 113 -15.06 0.70 -5.17
N PHE A 114 -14.09 0.09 -4.50
CA PHE A 114 -14.29 -0.56 -3.20
C PHE A 114 -14.84 0.41 -2.15
N LEU A 115 -14.21 1.59 -2.01
CA LEU A 115 -14.63 2.62 -1.06
C LEU A 115 -16.03 3.12 -1.36
N THR A 116 -16.39 3.24 -2.64
CA THR A 116 -17.75 3.58 -3.07
C THR A 116 -18.75 2.52 -2.61
N GLY A 117 -18.40 1.24 -2.69
CA GLY A 117 -19.20 0.14 -2.10
C GLY A 117 -19.37 0.25 -0.58
N VAL A 118 -18.33 0.69 0.14
CA VAL A 118 -18.40 0.93 1.60
C VAL A 118 -19.36 2.09 1.91
N VAL A 119 -19.26 3.19 1.17
CA VAL A 119 -20.15 4.35 1.33
C VAL A 119 -21.60 3.96 1.03
N PHE A 120 -21.82 3.18 -0.04
CA PHE A 120 -23.16 2.72 -0.44
C PHE A 120 -23.82 1.84 0.63
N THR A 121 -23.03 1.04 1.35
CA THR A 121 -23.54 0.13 2.38
C THR A 121 -23.62 0.72 3.78
N ARG A 122 -23.34 2.01 3.95
CA ARG A 122 -23.26 2.70 5.25
C ARG A 122 -24.45 2.47 6.19
N ARG A 123 -25.67 2.29 5.67
CA ARG A 123 -26.90 2.09 6.45
C ARG A 123 -27.52 0.69 6.28
N SER A 124 -26.73 -0.30 5.86
CA SER A 124 -27.20 -1.66 5.57
C SER A 124 -26.82 -2.66 6.67
N ASN A 125 -27.40 -3.86 6.61
CA ASN A 125 -27.11 -4.96 7.53
C ASN A 125 -25.62 -5.37 7.46
N ILE A 126 -25.08 -5.94 8.55
CA ILE A 126 -23.65 -6.28 8.67
C ILE A 126 -23.14 -7.19 7.53
N LEU A 127 -24.01 -8.10 7.04
CA LEU A 127 -23.70 -8.99 5.92
C LEU A 127 -23.49 -8.21 4.63
N VAL A 128 -24.42 -7.29 4.31
CA VAL A 128 -24.37 -6.45 3.11
C VAL A 128 -23.16 -5.52 3.17
N ARG A 129 -22.86 -4.99 4.37
CA ARG A 129 -21.70 -4.15 4.63
C ARG A 129 -20.36 -4.85 4.37
N ALA A 130 -20.28 -6.17 4.49
CA ALA A 130 -19.07 -6.93 4.18
C ALA A 130 -19.04 -7.38 2.71
N THR A 131 -20.16 -7.87 2.18
CA THR A 131 -20.18 -8.50 0.85
C THR A 131 -20.16 -7.47 -0.28
N VAL A 132 -20.89 -6.36 -0.17
CA VAL A 132 -21.02 -5.40 -1.27
C VAL A 132 -19.71 -4.68 -1.57
N PRO A 133 -18.92 -4.17 -0.60
CA PRO A 133 -17.62 -3.59 -0.90
C PRO A 133 -16.70 -4.60 -1.58
N LEU A 134 -16.70 -5.86 -1.13
CA LEU A 134 -15.90 -6.91 -1.75
C LEU A 134 -16.31 -7.20 -3.19
N VAL A 135 -17.62 -7.36 -3.45
CA VAL A 135 -18.13 -7.56 -4.82
C VAL A 135 -17.76 -6.36 -5.69
N CYS A 136 -18.00 -5.13 -5.20
CA CYS A 136 -17.70 -3.91 -5.93
C CYS A 136 -16.19 -3.78 -6.23
N GLY A 137 -15.34 -4.09 -5.25
CA GLY A 137 -13.88 -4.13 -5.41
C GLY A 137 -13.42 -5.18 -6.41
N VAL A 138 -13.95 -6.40 -6.37
CA VAL A 138 -13.63 -7.46 -7.34
C VAL A 138 -14.10 -7.08 -8.75
N THR A 139 -15.29 -6.49 -8.86
CA THR A 139 -15.78 -6.01 -10.17
C THR A 139 -14.91 -4.90 -10.72
N ALA A 140 -14.51 -3.92 -9.89
CA ALA A 140 -13.62 -2.86 -10.30
C ALA A 140 -12.24 -3.43 -10.69
N PHE A 141 -11.72 -4.40 -9.93
CA PHE A 141 -10.45 -5.06 -10.24
C PHE A 141 -10.47 -5.75 -11.60
N ARG A 142 -11.54 -6.47 -11.93
CA ARG A 142 -11.72 -7.09 -13.25
C ARG A 142 -11.82 -6.06 -14.39
N VAL A 143 -12.47 -4.91 -14.14
CA VAL A 143 -12.69 -3.87 -15.16
C VAL A 143 -11.43 -3.06 -15.42
N PHE A 144 -10.73 -2.63 -14.37
CA PHE A 144 -9.56 -1.75 -14.49
C PHE A 144 -8.23 -2.50 -14.67
N LEU A 145 -8.14 -3.76 -14.23
CA LEU A 145 -6.95 -4.61 -14.34
C LEU A 145 -7.29 -6.01 -14.90
N PRO A 146 -7.79 -6.11 -16.15
CA PRO A 146 -8.24 -7.37 -16.72
C PRO A 146 -7.13 -8.39 -16.93
N SER A 147 -5.93 -7.98 -17.40
CA SER A 147 -4.81 -8.90 -17.64
C SER A 147 -4.25 -9.42 -16.32
N THR A 148 -4.05 -8.53 -15.35
CA THR A 148 -3.61 -8.91 -14.00
C THR A 148 -4.62 -9.84 -13.32
N PHE A 149 -5.93 -9.58 -13.44
CA PHE A 149 -6.97 -10.46 -12.92
C PHE A 149 -6.92 -11.86 -13.55
N ALA A 150 -6.73 -11.95 -14.87
CA ALA A 150 -6.61 -13.23 -15.57
C ALA A 150 -5.37 -14.02 -15.09
N ASN A 151 -4.22 -13.36 -14.97
CA ASN A 151 -2.98 -13.97 -14.48
C ASN A 151 -3.12 -14.46 -13.04
N VAL A 152 -3.67 -13.65 -12.14
CA VAL A 152 -3.96 -14.06 -10.76
C VAL A 152 -4.92 -15.25 -10.72
N SER A 153 -5.99 -15.22 -11.51
CA SER A 153 -6.99 -16.31 -11.52
C SER A 153 -6.39 -17.63 -12.01
N SER A 154 -5.57 -17.60 -13.06
CA SER A 154 -4.89 -18.78 -13.57
C SER A 154 -3.88 -19.34 -12.57
N TRP A 155 -3.09 -18.48 -11.91
CA TRP A 155 -2.18 -18.88 -10.85
C TRP A 155 -2.92 -19.50 -9.67
N PHE A 156 -4.04 -18.90 -9.26
CA PHE A 156 -4.86 -19.40 -8.17
C PHE A 156 -5.47 -20.77 -8.49
N ASP A 157 -5.86 -21.02 -9.73
CA ASP A 157 -6.37 -22.32 -10.17
C ASP A 157 -5.25 -23.39 -10.20
N LEU A 158 -4.04 -23.04 -10.63
CA LEU A 158 -2.87 -23.93 -10.54
C LEU A 158 -2.52 -24.25 -9.09
N TYR A 159 -2.57 -23.25 -8.21
CA TYR A 159 -2.33 -23.43 -6.78
C TYR A 159 -3.38 -24.33 -6.12
N GLN A 160 -4.67 -24.12 -6.42
CA GLN A 160 -5.74 -24.97 -5.91
C GLN A 160 -5.59 -26.42 -6.37
N LYS A 161 -5.28 -26.66 -7.65
CA LYS A 161 -5.06 -28.02 -8.18
C LYS A 161 -3.94 -28.75 -7.46
N LYS A 162 -2.88 -28.02 -7.08
CA LYS A 162 -1.72 -28.58 -6.36
C LYS A 162 -2.04 -28.88 -4.90
N THR A 163 -2.79 -28.01 -4.23
CA THR A 163 -2.98 -28.06 -2.77
C THR A 163 -4.26 -28.79 -2.35
N GLN A 164 -5.36 -28.67 -3.12
CA GLN A 164 -6.68 -29.18 -2.77
C GLN A 164 -7.45 -29.71 -4.00
N PRO A 165 -7.18 -30.96 -4.43
CA PRO A 165 -7.86 -31.56 -5.59
C PRO A 165 -9.37 -31.78 -5.38
N ASP A 166 -9.81 -32.04 -4.15
CA ASP A 166 -11.22 -32.33 -3.82
C ASP A 166 -12.17 -31.13 -4.03
N LEU A 167 -11.64 -29.90 -3.93
CA LEU A 167 -12.42 -28.70 -4.21
C LEU A 167 -12.61 -28.47 -5.71
N TRP A 168 -11.65 -28.93 -6.52
CA TRP A 168 -11.70 -28.78 -7.97
C TRP A 168 -12.80 -29.65 -8.60
N THR A 169 -12.96 -30.89 -8.14
CA THR A 169 -14.00 -31.80 -8.62
C THR A 169 -15.41 -31.27 -8.29
N LYS A 170 -15.60 -30.73 -7.08
CA LYS A 170 -16.86 -30.08 -6.68
C LYS A 170 -17.17 -28.84 -7.52
N LYS A 171 -16.17 -28.02 -7.85
CA LYS A 171 -16.34 -26.88 -8.78
C LYS A 171 -16.86 -27.36 -10.14
N GLN A 172 -16.25 -28.39 -10.71
CA GLN A 172 -16.67 -28.97 -12.00
C GLN A 172 -18.10 -29.50 -11.95
N GLU A 173 -18.48 -30.19 -10.87
CA GLU A 173 -19.86 -30.67 -10.69
C GLU A 173 -20.86 -29.52 -10.64
N LEU A 174 -20.54 -28.44 -9.92
CA LEU A 174 -21.37 -27.24 -9.86
C LEU A 174 -21.48 -26.55 -11.23
N TYR A 175 -20.38 -26.44 -11.98
CA TYR A 175 -20.42 -25.91 -13.34
C TYR A 175 -21.30 -26.74 -14.27
N ASN A 176 -21.21 -28.07 -14.20
CA ASN A 176 -22.05 -28.95 -15.00
C ASN A 176 -23.53 -28.86 -14.62
N LYS A 177 -23.84 -28.72 -13.32
CA LYS A 177 -25.22 -28.51 -12.85
C LYS A 177 -25.77 -27.15 -13.29
N ALA A 178 -24.96 -26.10 -13.22
CA ALA A 178 -25.34 -24.78 -13.72
C ALA A 178 -25.58 -24.79 -15.23
N GLY A 179 -24.72 -25.47 -16.00
CA GLY A 179 -24.90 -25.64 -17.44
C GLY A 179 -26.21 -26.34 -17.80
N LYS A 180 -26.54 -27.43 -17.08
CA LYS A 180 -27.83 -28.13 -17.25
C LYS A 180 -29.04 -27.25 -16.92
N LEU A 181 -28.96 -26.47 -15.85
CA LEU A 181 -30.05 -25.55 -15.48
C LEU A 181 -30.31 -24.48 -16.55
N ILE A 182 -29.24 -23.95 -17.17
CA ILE A 182 -29.37 -23.00 -18.28
C ILE A 182 -30.03 -23.70 -19.47
N GLU A 183 -29.56 -24.89 -19.83
CA GLU A 183 -30.11 -25.66 -20.95
C GLU A 183 -31.60 -26.03 -20.74
N ASP A 184 -31.96 -26.45 -19.52
CA ASP A 184 -33.35 -26.76 -19.16
C ASP A 184 -34.23 -25.50 -19.19
N THR A 185 -33.68 -24.33 -18.82
CA THR A 185 -34.37 -23.04 -18.89
C THR A 185 -34.56 -22.59 -20.34
N ASP A 186 -33.56 -22.77 -21.21
CA ASP A 186 -33.65 -22.46 -22.63
C ASP A 186 -34.70 -23.35 -23.31
N LYS A 187 -34.71 -24.66 -23.01
CA LYS A 187 -35.73 -25.59 -23.50
C LYS A 187 -37.13 -25.19 -23.06
N ALA A 188 -37.33 -24.92 -21.77
CA ALA A 188 -38.62 -24.46 -21.26
C ALA A 188 -39.08 -23.15 -21.92
N THR A 189 -38.16 -22.23 -22.20
CA THR A 189 -38.46 -20.99 -22.91
C THR A 189 -38.90 -21.27 -24.36
N THR A 190 -38.20 -22.14 -25.10
CA THR A 190 -38.61 -22.52 -26.47
C THR A 190 -39.97 -23.24 -26.50
N GLU A 191 -40.26 -24.08 -25.51
CA GLU A 191 -41.56 -24.73 -25.37
C GLU A 191 -42.67 -23.71 -25.08
N THR A 192 -42.40 -22.68 -24.28
CA THR A 192 -43.37 -21.61 -24.02
C THR A 192 -43.68 -20.79 -25.27
N GLU A 193 -42.70 -20.53 -26.14
CA GLU A 193 -42.93 -19.85 -27.43
C GLU A 193 -43.84 -20.67 -28.36
N ALA A 194 -43.62 -21.98 -28.43
CA ALA A 194 -44.47 -22.90 -29.22
C ALA A 194 -45.91 -22.94 -28.68
N VAL A 195 -46.09 -22.90 -27.36
CA VAL A 195 -47.42 -22.87 -26.75
C VAL A 195 -48.13 -21.53 -27.02
N VAL A 196 -47.43 -20.39 -26.85
CA VAL A 196 -47.99 -19.06 -27.11
C VAL A 196 -48.39 -18.90 -28.57
N THR A 197 -47.55 -19.36 -29.50
CA THR A 197 -47.85 -19.31 -30.95
C THR A 197 -49.07 -20.16 -31.32
N ASN A 198 -49.19 -21.38 -30.80
CA ASN A 198 -50.38 -22.23 -31.00
C ASN A 198 -51.66 -21.56 -30.47
N TYR A 199 -51.62 -20.92 -29.29
CA TYR A 199 -52.76 -20.17 -28.78
C TYR A 199 -53.10 -18.95 -29.66
N LEU A 200 -52.10 -18.24 -30.17
CA LEU A 200 -52.32 -17.12 -31.09
C LEU A 200 -52.94 -17.59 -32.41
N GLU A 201 -52.52 -18.73 -32.95
CA GLU A 201 -53.11 -19.31 -34.15
C GLU A 201 -54.55 -19.77 -33.91
N ASP A 202 -54.84 -20.41 -32.78
CA ASP A 202 -56.21 -20.81 -32.42
C ASP A 202 -57.13 -19.61 -32.23
N LEU A 203 -56.63 -18.53 -31.61
CA LEU A 203 -57.37 -17.27 -31.49
C LEU A 203 -57.60 -16.64 -32.86
N LYS A 204 -56.56 -16.57 -33.70
CA LYS A 204 -56.66 -16.06 -35.08
C LYS A 204 -57.68 -16.84 -35.89
N LYS A 205 -57.70 -18.17 -35.76
CA LYS A 205 -58.65 -19.06 -36.44
C LYS A 205 -60.07 -18.84 -35.93
N LYS A 206 -60.28 -18.81 -34.61
CA LYS A 206 -61.60 -18.55 -34.01
C LYS A 206 -62.14 -17.18 -34.42
N VAL A 207 -61.33 -16.13 -34.29
CA VAL A 207 -61.72 -14.77 -34.72
C VAL A 207 -62.00 -14.73 -36.22
N GLY A 208 -61.17 -15.37 -37.05
CA GLY A 208 -61.40 -15.48 -38.49
C GLY A 208 -62.73 -16.15 -38.84
N THR A 209 -63.07 -17.26 -38.16
CA THR A 209 -64.35 -17.96 -38.36
C THR A 209 -65.56 -17.16 -37.90
N TYR A 210 -65.45 -16.41 -36.80
CA TYR A 210 -66.53 -15.54 -36.32
C TYR A 210 -66.69 -14.27 -37.16
N ALA A 211 -65.60 -13.71 -37.69
CA ALA A 211 -65.60 -12.53 -38.54
C ALA A 211 -65.86 -12.85 -40.03
N GLY A 212 -66.01 -14.13 -40.41
CA GLY A 212 -66.26 -14.56 -41.78
C GLY A 212 -65.08 -14.38 -42.74
N LEU A 213 -63.85 -14.28 -42.22
CA LEU A 213 -62.64 -14.05 -43.02
C LEU A 213 -61.91 -15.39 -43.26
N ASN A 214 -61.74 -15.79 -44.53
CA ASN A 214 -60.94 -16.97 -44.89
C ASN A 214 -59.45 -16.64 -44.84
N VAL A 215 -58.83 -16.87 -43.68
CA VAL A 215 -57.44 -16.51 -43.36
C VAL A 215 -56.40 -17.45 -44.01
N GLU A 216 -56.81 -18.56 -44.63
CA GLU A 216 -55.91 -19.54 -45.24
C GLU A 216 -55.37 -19.14 -46.64
N GLN A 217 -55.76 -18.00 -47.18
CA GLN A 217 -55.30 -17.57 -48.50
C GLN A 217 -53.87 -17.02 -48.41
N LYS A 218 -52.90 -17.92 -48.58
CA LYS A 218 -51.47 -17.64 -48.76
C LYS A 218 -51.30 -16.66 -49.93
N VAL A 219 -51.11 -15.37 -49.63
CA VAL A 219 -50.75 -14.36 -50.64
C VAL A 219 -49.36 -14.71 -51.14
N SER A 220 -49.33 -15.44 -52.25
CA SER A 220 -48.15 -15.69 -53.08
C SER A 220 -47.43 -14.36 -53.36
N GLU A 221 -46.15 -14.31 -52.97
CA GLU A 221 -45.25 -13.22 -53.32
C GLU A 221 -45.22 -13.03 -54.84
N LYS A 222 -45.52 -11.80 -55.26
CA LYS A 222 -45.43 -11.39 -56.66
C LYS A 222 -43.95 -11.17 -56.98
N LYS A 223 -43.36 -12.10 -57.72
CA LYS A 223 -42.05 -11.96 -58.36
C LYS A 223 -42.09 -10.78 -59.35
N LYS A 224 -41.37 -9.69 -59.07
CA LYS A 224 -40.82 -8.75 -60.05
C LYS A 224 -39.70 -7.92 -59.43
#